data_AF-A0A923X6K9-F1
#
_entry.id   AF-A0A923X6K9-F1
#
_cell.length_a   1.000
_cell.length_b   1.000
_cell.length_c   1.000
_cell.angle_alpha   90.00
_cell.angle_beta   90.00
_cell.angle_gamma   90.00
#
_symmetry.space_group_name_H-M   'P 1'
#
loop_
_entity.id
_entity.type
_entity.pdbx_description
1 polymer ?
#
loop_
_entity_poly.entity_id
_entity_poly.type
_entity_poly.pdbx_seq_one_letter_code
_entity_poly.pdbx_strand_id
1 'polypeptide(L)'
;MKKLIALVAVASTLLLSACSQVGVAATVGSTKITQTQVQKSIDEALKERTKVDTSGMSLETGAAFNRNQVRFHVIAELLNAIAVDQKLTVTKAEIDARRAEIVQQIGGEEKLASALVGASIALGDFLEYIELILNSEKIGAAIQASGVSADATSAEIQKLIVAKAAAVKVTVNPRYGKWDAVAGDIIPTDAASPAATPAATTATE
;
A
#
# COMPACT_ATOMS: atom_id res chain seq x y z
N MET A 1 -0.90 -58.35 18.26
CA MET A 1 0.18 -57.63 17.53
C MET A 1 -0.18 -57.58 16.06
N LYS A 2 -0.18 -56.40 15.42
CA LYS A 2 -0.39 -56.27 13.95
C LYS A 2 -1.49 -55.25 13.58
N LYS A 3 -1.24 -53.95 13.78
CA LYS A 3 -2.06 -52.82 13.29
C LYS A 3 -2.00 -52.71 11.75
N LEU A 4 -2.73 -51.73 11.22
CA LEU A 4 -2.57 -50.96 9.98
C LEU A 4 -3.59 -51.27 8.86
N ILE A 5 -4.17 -50.33 8.12
CA ILE A 5 -4.30 -48.86 8.13
C ILE A 5 -5.49 -48.60 7.19
N ALA A 6 -6.43 -47.75 7.59
CA ALA A 6 -7.45 -47.19 6.70
C ALA A 6 -6.84 -46.03 5.91
N LEU A 7 -6.84 -46.13 4.58
CA LEU A 7 -6.33 -45.08 3.69
C LEU A 7 -7.52 -44.20 3.28
N VAL A 8 -7.73 -43.12 4.05
CA VAL A 8 -8.66 -42.04 3.70
C VAL A 8 -7.94 -41.14 2.68
N ALA A 9 -8.35 -41.22 1.42
CA ALA A 9 -7.96 -40.27 0.39
C ALA A 9 -8.75 -38.96 0.62
N VAL A 10 -8.14 -38.01 1.33
CA VAL A 10 -8.68 -36.65 1.45
C VAL A 10 -8.21 -35.82 0.25
N ALA A 11 -9.20 -35.31 -0.47
CA ALA A 11 -9.16 -34.39 -1.60
C ALA A 11 -8.06 -33.32 -1.52
N SER A 12 -7.19 -33.30 -2.53
CA SER A 12 -6.26 -32.21 -2.82
C SER A 12 -6.90 -31.21 -3.80
N THR A 13 -7.86 -30.38 -3.34
CA THR A 13 -8.54 -29.38 -4.19
C THR A 13 -8.27 -27.93 -3.81
N LEU A 14 -7.19 -27.62 -3.08
CA LEU A 14 -6.92 -26.28 -2.54
C LEU A 14 -5.86 -25.44 -3.30
N LEU A 15 -5.42 -25.83 -4.50
CA LEU A 15 -4.32 -25.13 -5.20
C LEU A 15 -4.71 -24.24 -6.39
N LEU A 16 -6.00 -24.12 -6.76
CA LEU A 16 -6.38 -23.40 -8.00
C LEU A 16 -6.56 -21.87 -7.88
N SER A 17 -6.59 -21.28 -6.68
CA SER A 17 -6.72 -19.83 -6.54
C SER A 17 -5.40 -19.06 -6.74
N ALA A 18 -4.25 -19.73 -6.65
CA ALA A 18 -2.93 -19.09 -6.77
C ALA A 18 -2.52 -18.72 -8.22
N CYS A 19 -3.14 -19.31 -9.24
CA CYS A 19 -2.84 -18.99 -10.65
C CYS A 19 -3.64 -17.79 -11.21
N SER A 20 -4.56 -17.23 -10.43
CA SER A 20 -5.51 -16.20 -10.93
C SER A 20 -4.96 -14.76 -10.91
N GLN A 21 -3.80 -14.52 -10.30
CA GLN A 21 -3.18 -13.18 -10.19
C GLN A 21 -1.81 -13.08 -10.85
N VAL A 22 -1.55 -13.89 -11.89
CA VAL A 22 -0.33 -13.74 -12.70
C VAL A 22 -0.30 -12.34 -13.30
N GLY A 23 0.73 -11.55 -12.94
CA GLY A 23 0.90 -10.17 -13.41
C GLY A 23 0.08 -9.11 -12.67
N VAL A 24 -0.75 -9.46 -11.69
CA VAL A 24 -1.55 -8.51 -10.89
C VAL A 24 -1.06 -8.48 -9.44
N ALA A 25 -0.84 -7.29 -8.89
CA ALA A 25 -0.41 -7.07 -7.51
C ALA A 25 -1.62 -6.83 -6.58
N ALA A 26 -2.63 -6.10 -7.05
CA ALA A 26 -3.90 -5.92 -6.37
C ALA A 26 -5.03 -5.60 -7.36
N THR A 27 -6.27 -5.76 -6.94
CA THR A 27 -7.46 -5.28 -7.66
C THR A 27 -8.32 -4.42 -6.76
N VAL A 28 -8.83 -3.33 -7.29
CA VAL A 28 -9.82 -2.46 -6.64
C VAL A 28 -11.01 -2.39 -7.59
N GLY A 29 -12.05 -3.20 -7.36
CA GLY A 29 -13.13 -3.34 -8.35
C GLY A 29 -12.64 -3.92 -9.67
N SER A 30 -12.89 -3.20 -10.75
CA SER A 30 -12.38 -3.51 -12.09
C SER A 30 -10.95 -3.03 -12.33
N THR A 31 -10.44 -2.13 -11.50
CA THR A 31 -9.09 -1.55 -11.65
C THR A 31 -8.04 -2.57 -11.21
N LYS A 32 -7.07 -2.83 -12.07
CA LYS A 32 -5.94 -3.73 -11.82
C LYS A 32 -4.69 -2.92 -11.55
N ILE A 33 -4.10 -3.11 -10.38
CA ILE A 33 -2.75 -2.65 -10.07
C ILE A 33 -1.81 -3.77 -10.48
N THR A 34 -1.03 -3.54 -11.54
CA THR A 34 -0.19 -4.60 -12.13
C THR A 34 1.11 -4.77 -11.34
N GLN A 35 1.70 -5.97 -11.41
CA GLN A 35 3.03 -6.21 -10.84
C GLN A 35 4.10 -5.36 -11.53
N THR A 36 3.95 -5.10 -12.84
CA THR A 36 4.87 -4.24 -13.59
C THR A 36 4.84 -2.79 -13.10
N GLN A 37 3.65 -2.24 -12.83
CA GLN A 37 3.51 -0.91 -12.24
C GLN A 37 4.22 -0.84 -10.88
N VAL A 38 3.91 -1.77 -9.98
CA VAL A 38 4.51 -1.81 -8.64
C VAL A 38 6.04 -2.00 -8.71
N GLN A 39 6.52 -2.86 -9.61
CA GLN A 39 7.95 -3.08 -9.78
C GLN A 39 8.67 -1.83 -10.30
N LYS A 40 8.02 -1.06 -11.19
CA LYS A 40 8.54 0.24 -11.65
C LYS A 40 8.71 1.21 -10.47
N SER A 41 7.70 1.34 -9.61
CA SER A 41 7.78 2.18 -8.40
C SER A 41 8.92 1.74 -7.47
N ILE A 42 9.05 0.43 -7.24
CA ILE A 42 10.14 -0.16 -6.45
C ILE A 42 11.51 0.20 -7.06
N ASP A 43 11.69 -0.04 -8.35
CA ASP A 43 12.97 0.18 -9.04
C ASP A 43 13.37 1.65 -9.06
N GLU A 44 12.41 2.54 -9.31
CA GLU A 44 12.63 3.99 -9.28
C GLU A 44 13.02 4.48 -7.89
N ALA A 45 12.28 4.09 -6.85
CA ALA A 45 12.59 4.47 -5.48
C ALA A 45 13.95 3.93 -5.01
N LEU A 46 14.28 2.67 -5.33
CA LEU A 46 15.59 2.09 -5.00
C LEU A 46 16.72 2.78 -5.77
N LYS A 47 16.49 3.17 -7.04
CA LYS A 47 17.45 3.93 -7.84
C LYS A 47 17.67 5.34 -7.29
N GLU A 48 16.64 6.02 -6.81
CA GLU A 48 16.80 7.35 -6.22
C GLU A 48 17.54 7.28 -4.87
N ARG A 49 17.32 6.23 -4.07
CA ARG A 49 18.08 5.98 -2.83
C ARG A 49 19.60 5.90 -3.05
N THR A 50 20.08 5.46 -4.21
CA THR A 50 21.52 5.41 -4.49
C THR A 50 22.13 6.77 -4.86
N LYS A 51 21.31 7.79 -5.09
CA LYS A 51 21.73 9.12 -5.57
C LYS A 51 21.70 10.20 -4.50
N VAL A 52 21.06 9.93 -3.36
CA VAL A 52 20.88 10.89 -2.27
C VAL A 52 21.56 10.37 -1.01
N ASP A 53 21.93 11.27 -0.11
CA ASP A 53 22.40 10.86 1.22
C ASP A 53 21.20 10.33 2.02
N THR A 54 21.17 9.02 2.26
CA THR A 54 20.13 8.37 3.07
C THR A 54 20.53 8.24 4.54
N SER A 55 21.68 8.79 4.95
CA SER A 55 22.15 8.74 6.33
C SER A 55 21.13 9.42 7.25
N GLY A 56 20.70 8.71 8.29
CA GLY A 56 19.68 9.21 9.22
C GLY A 56 18.23 9.08 8.74
N MET A 57 17.98 8.55 7.54
CA MET A 57 16.62 8.24 7.09
C MET A 57 16.16 6.87 7.61
N SER A 58 14.92 6.79 8.10
CA SER A 58 14.27 5.52 8.45
C SER A 58 13.51 4.98 7.23
N LEU A 59 14.23 4.30 6.34
CA LEU A 59 13.66 3.79 5.08
C LEU A 59 13.23 2.34 5.23
N GLU A 60 11.99 2.04 4.83
CA GLU A 60 11.52 0.67 4.73
C GLU A 60 12.31 -0.12 3.67
N THR A 61 12.50 -1.41 3.88
CA THR A 61 13.18 -2.32 2.96
C THR A 61 12.46 -3.66 2.82
N GLY A 62 12.88 -4.47 1.84
CA GLY A 62 12.41 -5.83 1.65
C GLY A 62 10.89 -5.94 1.47
N ALA A 63 10.29 -6.94 2.13
CA ALA A 63 8.86 -7.22 2.00
C ALA A 63 7.97 -6.08 2.52
N ALA A 64 8.41 -5.32 3.53
CA ALA A 64 7.66 -4.18 4.06
C ALA A 64 7.57 -3.07 3.01
N PHE A 65 8.71 -2.70 2.42
CA PHE A 65 8.76 -1.71 1.35
C PHE A 65 7.89 -2.11 0.15
N ASN A 66 8.03 -3.36 -0.34
CA ASN A 66 7.25 -3.84 -1.47
C ASN A 66 5.74 -3.82 -1.21
N ARG A 67 5.32 -4.17 0.01
CA ARG A 67 3.91 -4.06 0.42
C ARG A 67 3.45 -2.62 0.45
N ASN A 68 4.27 -1.71 0.95
CA ASN A 68 3.92 -0.29 1.01
C ASN A 68 3.72 0.31 -0.39
N GLN A 69 4.50 -0.11 -1.40
CA GLN A 69 4.27 0.31 -2.79
C GLN A 69 2.92 -0.17 -3.35
N VAL A 70 2.49 -1.40 -3.04
CA VAL A 70 1.13 -1.86 -3.40
C VAL A 70 0.06 -1.10 -2.63
N ARG A 71 0.28 -0.90 -1.33
CA ARG A 71 -0.63 -0.16 -0.44
C ARG A 71 -0.90 1.24 -0.97
N PHE A 72 0.16 1.95 -1.38
CA PHE A 72 0.05 3.29 -1.97
C PHE A 72 -0.98 3.31 -3.11
N HIS A 73 -0.80 2.49 -4.14
CA HIS A 73 -1.71 2.47 -5.30
C HIS A 73 -3.12 2.00 -4.93
N VAL A 74 -3.26 1.04 -4.01
CA VAL A 74 -4.59 0.59 -3.55
C VAL A 74 -5.34 1.72 -2.85
N ILE A 75 -4.69 2.45 -1.95
CA ILE A 75 -5.30 3.56 -1.23
C ILE A 75 -5.56 4.75 -2.16
N ALA A 76 -4.65 5.05 -3.10
CA ALA A 76 -4.86 6.08 -4.13
C ALA A 76 -6.14 5.80 -4.92
N GLU A 77 -6.30 4.57 -5.42
CA GLU A 77 -7.47 4.17 -6.20
C GLU A 77 -8.76 4.16 -5.36
N LEU A 78 -8.70 3.76 -4.09
CA LEU A 78 -9.87 3.81 -3.19
C LEU A 78 -10.32 5.25 -2.92
N LEU A 79 -9.39 6.17 -2.65
CA LEU A 79 -9.71 7.58 -2.43
C LEU A 79 -10.25 8.24 -3.71
N ASN A 80 -9.67 7.92 -4.87
CA ASN A 80 -10.20 8.35 -6.16
C ASN A 80 -11.65 7.84 -6.36
N ALA A 81 -11.91 6.56 -6.11
CA ALA A 81 -13.25 5.99 -6.23
C ALA A 81 -14.27 6.60 -5.24
N ILE A 82 -13.84 7.00 -4.04
CA ILE A 82 -14.68 7.73 -3.08
C ILE A 82 -14.96 9.16 -3.58
N ALA A 83 -13.94 9.85 -4.08
CA ALA A 83 -14.08 11.20 -4.63
C ALA A 83 -15.08 11.21 -5.80
N VAL A 84 -14.96 10.26 -6.74
CA VAL A 84 -15.88 10.09 -7.88
C VAL A 84 -17.33 9.87 -7.41
N ASP A 85 -17.57 8.99 -6.44
CA ASP A 85 -18.91 8.75 -5.88
C ASP A 85 -19.53 10.04 -5.30
N GLN A 86 -18.71 10.88 -4.68
CA GLN A 86 -19.12 12.16 -4.09
C GLN A 86 -19.14 13.31 -5.09
N LYS A 87 -18.87 13.03 -6.38
CA LYS A 87 -18.76 14.04 -7.45
C LYS A 87 -17.68 15.10 -7.14
N LEU A 88 -16.66 14.71 -6.38
CA LEU A 88 -15.45 15.48 -6.17
C LEU A 88 -14.51 15.20 -7.34
N THR A 89 -13.78 16.21 -7.76
CA THR A 89 -12.81 16.09 -8.84
C THR A 89 -11.55 16.85 -8.46
N VAL A 90 -10.41 16.18 -8.64
CA VAL A 90 -9.08 16.80 -8.64
C VAL A 90 -8.74 17.18 -10.07
N THR A 91 -8.41 18.44 -10.28
CA THR A 91 -8.05 18.96 -11.60
C THR A 91 -6.53 18.98 -11.79
N LYS A 92 -6.10 18.97 -13.04
CA LYS A 92 -4.67 19.14 -13.37
C LYS A 92 -4.09 20.44 -12.81
N ALA A 93 -4.87 21.53 -12.79
CA ALA A 93 -4.43 22.80 -12.22
C ALA A 93 -4.16 22.70 -10.71
N GLU A 94 -4.98 21.96 -9.96
CA GLU A 94 -4.76 21.73 -8.53
C GLU A 94 -3.51 20.87 -8.28
N ILE A 95 -3.29 19.84 -9.10
CA ILE A 95 -2.08 19.01 -9.03
C ILE A 95 -0.83 19.86 -9.30
N ASP A 96 -0.84 20.66 -10.37
CA ASP A 96 0.30 21.50 -10.75
C ASP A 96 0.58 22.58 -9.68
N ALA A 97 -0.48 23.16 -9.09
CA ALA A 97 -0.37 24.11 -7.97
C ALA A 97 0.23 23.44 -6.73
N ARG A 98 -0.28 22.28 -6.32
CA ARG A 98 0.23 21.54 -5.16
C ARG A 98 1.67 21.07 -5.37
N ARG A 99 2.03 20.68 -6.59
CA ARG A 99 3.42 20.36 -6.95
C ARG A 99 4.33 21.57 -6.72
N ALA A 100 3.94 22.73 -7.22
CA ALA A 100 4.70 23.96 -7.06
C ALA A 100 4.87 24.33 -5.57
N GLU A 101 3.80 24.22 -4.78
CA GLU A 101 3.84 24.43 -3.33
C GLU A 101 4.83 23.47 -2.64
N ILE A 102 4.73 22.16 -2.90
CA ILE A 102 5.63 21.15 -2.32
C ILE A 102 7.08 21.45 -2.68
N VAL A 103 7.36 21.71 -3.97
CA VAL A 103 8.72 22.02 -4.45
C VAL A 103 9.27 23.29 -3.79
N GLN A 104 8.43 24.31 -3.60
CA GLN A 104 8.84 25.52 -2.88
C GLN A 104 9.15 25.22 -1.41
N GLN A 105 8.30 24.44 -0.71
CA GLN A 105 8.45 24.11 0.70
C GLN A 105 9.73 23.32 1.00
N ILE A 106 10.11 22.41 0.11
CA ILE A 106 11.34 21.61 0.27
C ILE A 106 12.61 22.36 -0.17
N GLY A 107 12.48 23.60 -0.65
CA GLY A 107 13.62 24.45 -1.04
C GLY A 107 14.10 24.28 -2.48
N GLY A 108 13.24 23.78 -3.38
CA GLY A 108 13.49 23.72 -4.82
C GLY A 108 13.52 22.32 -5.42
N GLU A 109 13.51 22.25 -6.75
CA GLU A 109 13.40 21.01 -7.52
C GLU A 109 14.54 20.03 -7.25
N GLU A 110 15.75 20.54 -6.95
CA GLU A 110 16.92 19.74 -6.62
C GLU A 110 16.75 18.92 -5.32
N LYS A 111 15.86 19.34 -4.42
CA LYS A 111 15.56 18.64 -3.17
C LYS A 111 14.44 17.62 -3.32
N LEU A 112 13.72 17.62 -4.44
CA LEU A 112 12.56 16.76 -4.66
C LEU A 112 12.88 15.27 -4.53
N ALA A 113 13.93 14.80 -5.21
CA ALA A 113 14.31 13.39 -5.17
C ALA A 113 14.61 12.91 -3.73
N SER A 114 15.34 13.71 -2.95
CA SER A 114 15.65 13.39 -1.55
C SER A 114 14.39 13.39 -0.66
N ALA A 115 13.50 14.37 -0.85
CA ALA A 115 12.23 14.43 -0.12
C ALA A 115 11.34 13.21 -0.41
N LEU A 116 11.24 12.81 -1.69
CA LEU A 116 10.45 11.64 -2.09
C LEU A 116 11.06 10.32 -1.58
N VAL A 117 12.40 10.20 -1.58
CA VAL A 117 13.09 9.06 -0.98
C VAL A 117 12.75 8.95 0.50
N GLY A 118 12.82 10.06 1.26
CA GLY A 118 12.45 10.10 2.66
C GLY A 118 10.99 9.70 2.92
N ALA A 119 10.09 10.03 1.99
CA ALA A 119 8.68 9.64 2.05
C ALA A 119 8.40 8.23 1.47
N SER A 120 9.40 7.52 0.97
CA SER A 120 9.26 6.24 0.26
C SER A 120 8.31 6.28 -0.95
N ILE A 121 8.31 7.41 -1.67
CA ILE A 121 7.53 7.65 -2.88
C ILE A 121 8.45 7.57 -4.09
N ALA A 122 8.07 6.81 -5.11
CA ALA A 122 8.80 6.77 -6.37
C ALA A 122 8.64 8.09 -7.13
N LEU A 123 9.68 8.53 -7.85
CA LEU A 123 9.63 9.79 -8.59
C LEU A 123 8.49 9.81 -9.62
N GLY A 124 8.23 8.69 -10.31
CA GLY A 124 7.13 8.55 -11.26
C GLY A 124 5.73 8.60 -10.61
N ASP A 125 5.63 8.33 -9.32
CA ASP A 125 4.37 8.29 -8.57
C ASP A 125 4.05 9.62 -7.88
N PHE A 126 4.91 10.64 -8.02
CA PHE A 126 4.73 11.90 -7.30
C PHE A 126 3.41 12.61 -7.63
N LEU A 127 2.96 12.59 -8.89
CA LEU A 127 1.68 13.21 -9.25
C LEU A 127 0.48 12.42 -8.71
N GLU A 128 0.55 11.09 -8.72
CA GLU A 128 -0.49 10.22 -8.12
C GLU A 128 -0.53 10.44 -6.60
N TYR A 129 0.62 10.64 -5.95
CA TYR A 129 0.68 11.00 -4.54
C TYR A 129 0.04 12.36 -4.25
N ILE A 130 0.27 13.37 -5.09
CA ILE A 130 -0.41 14.66 -4.97
C ILE A 130 -1.93 14.49 -5.13
N GLU A 131 -2.37 13.73 -6.12
CA GLU A 131 -3.79 13.45 -6.34
C GLU A 131 -4.41 12.70 -5.14
N LEU A 132 -3.70 11.74 -4.56
CA LEU A 132 -4.11 11.06 -3.33
C LEU A 132 -4.35 12.05 -2.18
N ILE A 133 -3.41 12.98 -1.96
CA ILE A 133 -3.54 14.00 -0.91
C ILE A 133 -4.77 14.89 -1.19
N LEU A 134 -4.89 15.41 -2.42
CA LEU A 134 -5.98 16.31 -2.78
C LEU A 134 -7.35 15.63 -2.69
N ASN A 135 -7.44 14.35 -3.07
CA ASN A 135 -8.65 13.56 -2.86
C ASN A 135 -8.98 13.43 -1.37
N SER A 136 -8.00 13.08 -0.52
CA SER A 136 -8.19 13.00 0.92
C SER A 136 -8.66 14.33 1.53
N GLU A 137 -8.07 15.45 1.10
CA GLU A 137 -8.44 16.79 1.57
C GLU A 137 -9.86 17.18 1.16
N LYS A 138 -10.23 16.94 -0.11
CA LYS A 138 -11.59 17.23 -0.60
C LYS A 138 -12.65 16.37 0.08
N ILE A 139 -12.37 15.08 0.27
CA ILE A 139 -13.26 14.17 1.01
C ILE A 139 -13.40 14.66 2.46
N GLY A 140 -12.29 15.02 3.12
CA GLY A 140 -12.30 15.58 4.46
C GLY A 140 -13.11 16.87 4.57
N ALA A 141 -12.97 17.79 3.62
CA ALA A 141 -13.73 19.02 3.56
C ALA A 141 -15.24 18.75 3.36
N ALA A 142 -15.61 17.78 2.52
CA ALA A 142 -16.99 17.37 2.33
C ALA A 142 -17.61 16.78 3.61
N ILE A 143 -16.86 15.96 4.34
CA ILE A 143 -17.25 15.41 5.65
C ILE A 143 -17.47 16.53 6.68
N GLN A 144 -16.58 17.52 6.73
CA GLN A 144 -16.73 18.64 7.65
C GLN A 144 -17.93 19.52 7.29
N ALA A 145 -18.18 19.72 5.99
CA ALA A 145 -19.35 20.44 5.50
C ALA A 145 -20.68 19.75 5.88
N SER A 146 -20.68 18.43 6.16
CA SER A 146 -21.84 17.71 6.68
C SER A 146 -21.99 17.79 8.21
N GLY A 147 -21.20 18.63 8.89
CA GLY A 147 -21.29 18.88 10.34
C GLY A 147 -20.42 17.97 11.20
N VAL A 148 -19.55 17.16 10.60
CA VAL A 148 -18.55 16.37 11.35
C VAL A 148 -17.41 17.28 11.77
N SER A 149 -16.94 17.14 13.02
CA SER A 149 -15.84 17.94 13.54
C SER A 149 -14.48 17.54 12.94
N ALA A 150 -13.52 18.46 12.99
CA ALA A 150 -12.18 18.25 12.42
C ALA A 150 -11.46 17.04 13.06
N ASP A 151 -11.60 16.86 14.38
CA ASP A 151 -11.03 15.74 15.13
C ASP A 151 -11.65 14.38 14.78
N ALA A 152 -12.89 14.35 14.31
CA ALA A 152 -13.56 13.13 13.84
C ALA A 152 -13.36 12.83 12.34
N THR A 153 -12.83 13.79 11.56
CA THR A 153 -12.77 13.72 10.10
C THR A 153 -11.95 12.52 9.60
N SER A 154 -10.76 12.29 10.17
CA SER A 154 -9.88 11.19 9.74
C SER A 154 -10.50 9.82 9.97
N ALA A 155 -11.23 9.64 11.08
CA ALA A 155 -11.93 8.39 11.37
C ALA A 155 -13.07 8.16 10.36
N GLU A 156 -13.73 9.22 9.91
CA GLU A 156 -14.79 9.12 8.90
C GLU A 156 -14.23 8.81 7.51
N ILE A 157 -13.09 9.41 7.12
CA ILE A 157 -12.37 9.02 5.90
C ILE A 157 -12.02 7.53 5.94
N GLN A 158 -11.52 7.03 7.08
CA GLN A 158 -11.19 5.61 7.22
C GLN A 158 -12.42 4.71 7.06
N LYS A 159 -13.58 5.09 7.62
CA LYS A 159 -14.83 4.35 7.40
C LYS A 159 -15.22 4.33 5.92
N LEU A 160 -15.08 5.44 5.20
CA LEU A 160 -15.35 5.49 3.76
C LEU A 160 -14.41 4.57 2.98
N ILE A 161 -13.12 4.53 3.31
CA ILE A 161 -12.14 3.60 2.70
C ILE A 161 -12.58 2.16 2.92
N VAL A 162 -12.89 1.77 4.15
CA VAL A 162 -13.35 0.41 4.48
C VAL A 162 -14.64 0.07 3.74
N ALA A 163 -15.63 0.96 3.76
CA ALA A 163 -16.90 0.77 3.08
C ALA A 163 -16.73 0.64 1.55
N LYS A 164 -15.91 1.51 0.95
CA LYS A 164 -15.60 1.46 -0.48
C LYS A 164 -14.89 0.17 -0.84
N ALA A 165 -13.86 -0.21 -0.08
CA ALA A 165 -13.10 -1.44 -0.32
C ALA A 165 -13.97 -2.70 -0.25
N ALA A 166 -14.92 -2.75 0.69
CA ALA A 166 -15.90 -3.82 0.78
C ALA A 166 -16.84 -3.84 -0.44
N ALA A 167 -17.34 -2.67 -0.87
CA ALA A 167 -18.23 -2.55 -2.02
C ALA A 167 -17.57 -2.97 -3.34
N VAL A 168 -16.31 -2.58 -3.55
CA VAL A 168 -15.56 -2.87 -4.80
C VAL A 168 -14.76 -4.17 -4.74
N LYS A 169 -14.73 -4.86 -3.59
CA LYS A 169 -14.01 -6.13 -3.38
C LYS A 169 -12.52 -6.02 -3.69
N VAL A 170 -11.78 -5.36 -2.80
CA VAL A 170 -10.31 -5.31 -2.91
C VAL A 170 -9.71 -6.71 -2.76
N THR A 171 -8.79 -7.05 -3.65
CA THR A 171 -7.95 -8.25 -3.53
C THR A 171 -6.48 -7.87 -3.62
N VAL A 172 -5.63 -8.59 -2.87
CA VAL A 172 -4.18 -8.35 -2.84
C VAL A 172 -3.48 -9.67 -3.13
N ASN A 173 -2.45 -9.62 -3.96
CA ASN A 173 -1.61 -10.76 -4.23
C ASN A 173 -0.84 -11.18 -2.97
N PRO A 174 -0.93 -12.45 -2.53
CA PRO A 174 -0.29 -12.93 -1.30
C PRO A 174 1.21 -12.65 -1.20
N ARG A 175 1.90 -12.45 -2.34
CA ARG A 175 3.31 -12.01 -2.37
C ARG A 175 3.54 -10.69 -1.62
N TYR A 176 2.57 -9.78 -1.64
CA TYR A 176 2.67 -8.45 -1.04
C TYR A 176 1.95 -8.35 0.31
N GLY A 177 1.13 -9.35 0.66
CA GLY A 177 0.38 -9.39 1.92
C GLY A 177 -1.06 -9.81 1.71
N LYS A 178 -1.87 -9.54 2.74
CA LYS A 178 -3.30 -9.87 2.82
C LYS A 178 -4.06 -8.58 3.04
N TRP A 179 -5.20 -8.44 2.36
CA TRP A 179 -6.16 -7.38 2.68
C TRP A 179 -6.80 -7.64 4.05
N ASP A 180 -6.68 -6.67 4.95
CA ASP A 180 -7.44 -6.60 6.20
C ASP A 180 -8.68 -5.72 5.98
N ALA A 181 -9.84 -6.35 5.91
CA ALA A 181 -11.11 -5.66 5.66
C ALA A 181 -11.57 -4.80 6.84
N VAL A 182 -11.07 -5.05 8.06
CA VAL A 182 -11.39 -4.24 9.24
C VAL A 182 -10.53 -2.99 9.25
N ALA A 183 -9.23 -3.16 9.02
CA ALA A 183 -8.30 -2.04 8.97
C ALA A 183 -8.42 -1.23 7.68
N GLY A 184 -8.97 -1.78 6.60
CA GLY A 184 -8.96 -1.15 5.27
C GLY A 184 -7.54 -0.99 4.73
N ASP A 185 -6.68 -1.98 4.99
CA ASP A 185 -5.25 -1.90 4.72
C ASP A 185 -4.66 -3.27 4.31
N ILE A 186 -3.40 -3.27 3.82
CA ILE A 186 -2.64 -4.46 3.51
C ILE A 186 -1.73 -4.81 4.70
N ILE A 187 -1.99 -5.96 5.31
CA ILE A 187 -1.17 -6.52 6.39
C ILE A 187 -0.24 -7.63 5.86
N PRO A 188 0.86 -7.94 6.54
CA PRO A 188 1.66 -9.13 6.22
C PRO A 188 0.80 -10.41 6.26
N THR A 189 1.09 -11.39 5.41
CA THR A 189 0.46 -12.73 5.40
C THR A 189 0.96 -13.67 6.50
N ASP A 190 1.54 -13.12 7.58
CA ASP A 190 2.51 -13.69 8.53
C ASP A 190 3.96 -13.70 8.03
N ALA A 191 4.84 -13.08 8.83
CA ALA A 191 6.27 -13.35 8.82
C ALA A 191 6.47 -14.81 9.21
N ALA A 192 7.40 -15.52 8.56
CA ALA A 192 7.89 -16.76 9.12
C ALA A 192 8.23 -16.52 10.60
N SER A 193 7.66 -17.33 11.49
CA SER A 193 8.06 -17.43 12.90
C SER A 193 9.58 -17.28 13.01
N PRO A 194 10.14 -16.51 13.98
CA PRO A 194 11.59 -16.44 14.12
C PRO A 194 12.10 -17.88 14.17
N ALA A 195 13.00 -18.21 13.24
CA ALA A 195 13.65 -19.51 13.19
C ALA A 195 14.12 -19.82 14.61
N ALA A 196 13.76 -21.01 15.10
CA ALA A 196 14.15 -21.46 16.43
C ALA A 196 15.63 -21.13 16.64
N THR A 197 15.90 -20.30 17.65
CA THR A 197 17.24 -20.05 18.16
C THR A 197 17.95 -21.39 18.25
N PRO A 198 19.11 -21.60 17.58
CA PRO A 198 19.86 -22.82 17.80
C PRO A 198 20.20 -22.84 19.29
N ALA A 199 19.80 -23.92 19.97
CA ALA A 199 20.10 -24.11 21.37
C ALA A 199 21.61 -23.95 21.56
N ALA A 200 22.00 -22.99 22.39
CA ALA A 200 23.38 -22.88 22.84
C ALA A 200 23.72 -24.15 23.61
N THR A 201 24.55 -25.00 23.01
CA THR A 201 25.24 -26.08 23.72
C THR A 201 26.11 -25.43 24.79
N THR A 202 25.69 -25.51 26.05
CA THR A 202 26.57 -25.34 27.19
C THR A 202 27.61 -26.47 27.16
N ALA A 203 28.82 -26.13 26.71
CA ALA A 203 30.00 -26.94 27.00
C ALA A 203 30.47 -26.58 28.41
N THR A 204 30.26 -27.50 29.35
CA THR A 204 31.03 -27.58 30.60
C THR A 204 32.25 -28.46 30.36
N GLU A 205 33.43 -27.87 30.49
CA GLU A 205 34.64 -28.48 31.08
C GLU A 205 35.56 -27.39 31.62
#